data_AF-A0AAD6VUT8-F1
#
_entry.id   AF-A0AAD6VUT8-F1
#
_cell.length_a   1.000
_cell.length_b   1.000
_cell.length_c   1.000
_cell.angle_alpha   90.00
_cell.angle_beta   90.00
_cell.angle_gamma   90.00
#
_symmetry.space_group_name_H-M   'P 1'
#
loop_
_entity.id
_entity.type
_entity.pdbx_description
1 polymer ?
#
loop_
_entity_poly.entity_id
_entity_poly.type
_entity_poly.pdbx_seq_one_letter_code
_entity_poly.pdbx_strand_id
1 'polypeptide(L)'
;MACLADTHPADWSYLSEGGATIVFSYKGPPSPIFEGNVLRLRKCTLNDESTPPLGPEIDPAVDFQKKCIERLIPAAYLPRLEPVAVGPNADAWLAALAAQCEPRRPYERRQKDRIDVRRPRAVLATDLVGSQGIAVEIKPKWGFLPSPTHLSDLTRPVKTRTCRFCMHSHLKAQQGDSVSLDYCPLDLYSGDESRVMKALNALWDAWKESDGAVNNLKVFVRGNKIDPAEQHSILDMVSGATDPKEGLTSALLPVLINTPVLRTISRLQRTLDALDIEGLAALWGCAPGGADPTLAEWGDFISTYLAAPAPSPPADPAHLRYHVLAYILSATFKDCSVIVRVPDGTASVIDLDVKDVGRLPRWERLDREIVAAYTAIPEKNRKCCLDGSKS
;
A
#
# COMPACT_ATOMS: atom_id res chain seq x y z
N MET A 1 -20.36 14.43 -19.70
CA MET A 1 -19.35 14.12 -18.65
C MET A 1 -20.10 13.50 -17.49
N ALA A 2 -19.49 12.53 -16.79
CA ALA A 2 -20.08 11.95 -15.59
C ALA A 2 -20.30 13.03 -14.51
N CYS A 3 -21.44 13.00 -13.84
CA CYS A 3 -21.79 13.91 -12.75
C CYS A 3 -22.43 13.11 -11.61
N LEU A 4 -22.01 13.29 -10.35
CA LEU A 4 -22.62 12.53 -9.24
C LEU A 4 -24.06 12.95 -8.97
N ALA A 5 -24.49 14.12 -9.42
CA ALA A 5 -25.88 14.54 -9.41
C ALA A 5 -26.80 13.61 -10.24
N ASP A 6 -26.24 12.77 -11.12
CA ASP A 6 -26.98 11.71 -11.83
C ASP A 6 -27.21 10.46 -10.95
N THR A 7 -26.74 10.48 -9.70
CA THR A 7 -26.90 9.39 -8.70
C THR A 7 -27.51 9.93 -7.40
N HIS A 8 -28.13 9.04 -6.63
CA HIS A 8 -28.58 9.34 -5.29
C HIS A 8 -27.49 8.98 -4.25
N PRO A 9 -27.33 9.71 -3.12
CA PRO A 9 -26.42 9.31 -2.04
C PRO A 9 -26.64 7.87 -1.53
N ALA A 10 -27.87 7.38 -1.59
CA ALA A 10 -28.22 6.00 -1.24
C ALA A 10 -27.64 4.94 -2.19
N ASP A 11 -27.28 5.34 -3.42
CA ASP A 11 -26.60 4.46 -4.38
C ASP A 11 -25.14 4.17 -3.97
N TRP A 12 -24.60 4.89 -2.98
CA TRP A 12 -23.23 4.78 -2.54
C TRP A 12 -23.14 4.18 -1.13
N SER A 13 -22.55 2.99 -1.04
CA SER A 13 -22.38 2.26 0.24
C SER A 13 -20.97 2.43 0.77
N TYR A 14 -20.85 2.75 2.07
CA TYR A 14 -19.56 2.85 2.74
C TYR A 14 -18.75 1.57 2.56
N LEU A 15 -17.51 1.69 2.08
CA LEU A 15 -16.60 0.56 1.91
C LEU A 15 -15.46 0.60 2.93
N SER A 16 -14.71 1.70 2.97
CA SER A 16 -13.58 1.85 3.89
C SER A 16 -13.12 3.31 4.02
N GLU A 17 -12.26 3.60 5.00
CA GLU A 17 -11.58 4.89 5.09
C GLU A 17 -10.15 4.82 5.61
N GLY A 18 -9.31 5.71 5.08
CA GLY A 18 -7.94 5.93 5.51
C GLY A 18 -7.77 7.24 6.29
N GLY A 19 -6.54 7.76 6.36
CA GLY A 19 -6.28 9.06 6.99
C GLY A 19 -6.85 10.24 6.21
N ALA A 20 -6.70 10.23 4.88
CA ALA A 20 -7.02 11.39 4.04
C ALA A 20 -8.27 11.20 3.15
N THR A 21 -8.72 9.96 2.95
CA THR A 21 -9.83 9.62 2.04
C THR A 21 -10.80 8.63 2.66
N ILE A 22 -12.06 8.72 2.25
CA ILE A 22 -13.13 7.75 2.49
C ILE A 22 -13.63 7.22 1.14
N VAL A 23 -14.04 5.95 1.11
CA VAL A 23 -14.35 5.21 -0.12
C VAL A 23 -15.74 4.58 -0.03
N PHE A 24 -16.51 4.68 -1.13
CA PHE A 24 -17.86 4.14 -1.25
C PHE A 24 -17.99 3.29 -2.51
N SER A 25 -18.60 2.10 -2.42
CA SER A 25 -18.94 1.31 -3.61
C SER A 25 -20.28 1.75 -4.19
N TYR A 26 -20.38 1.79 -5.51
CA TYR A 26 -21.65 1.98 -6.20
C TYR A 26 -22.53 0.73 -6.09
N LYS A 27 -23.78 0.93 -5.66
CA LYS A 27 -24.84 -0.08 -5.49
C LYS A 27 -26.18 0.41 -6.07
N GLY A 28 -26.14 1.48 -6.87
CA GLY A 28 -27.33 2.05 -7.51
C GLY A 28 -27.82 1.25 -8.73
N PRO A 29 -28.77 1.80 -9.49
CA PRO A 29 -29.26 1.22 -10.73
C PRO A 29 -28.14 0.97 -11.77
N PRO A 30 -28.33 0.07 -12.74
CA PRO A 30 -27.33 -0.18 -13.79
C PRO A 30 -26.88 1.13 -14.47
N SER A 31 -25.57 1.37 -14.47
CA SER A 31 -24.98 2.58 -15.04
C SER A 31 -23.64 2.27 -15.68
N PRO A 32 -23.44 2.58 -16.97
CA PRO A 32 -22.17 2.33 -17.65
C PRO A 32 -21.01 3.18 -17.10
N ILE A 33 -21.33 4.21 -16.30
CA ILE A 33 -20.36 5.14 -15.73
C ILE A 33 -19.98 4.73 -14.30
N PHE A 34 -20.95 4.34 -13.48
CA PHE A 34 -20.72 4.12 -12.04
C PHE A 34 -20.57 2.64 -11.67
N GLU A 35 -21.08 1.73 -12.48
CA GLU A 35 -20.94 0.30 -12.23
C GLU A 35 -19.46 -0.14 -12.27
N GLY A 36 -19.07 -0.96 -11.29
CA GLY A 36 -17.68 -1.38 -11.13
C GLY A 36 -16.72 -0.28 -10.66
N ASN A 37 -17.24 0.86 -10.19
CA ASN A 37 -16.43 1.94 -9.62
C ASN A 37 -16.79 2.21 -8.14
N VAL A 38 -15.79 2.72 -7.43
CA VAL A 38 -15.91 3.32 -6.12
C VAL A 38 -15.77 4.83 -6.19
N LEU A 39 -16.45 5.53 -5.30
CA LEU A 39 -16.31 6.97 -5.09
C LEU A 39 -15.32 7.22 -3.96
N ARG A 40 -14.26 7.98 -4.23
CA ARG A 40 -13.29 8.45 -3.24
C ARG A 40 -13.54 9.92 -2.94
N LEU A 41 -13.72 10.23 -1.66
CA LEU A 41 -13.88 11.59 -1.15
C LEU A 41 -12.76 11.93 -0.18
N ARG A 42 -12.37 13.20 -0.16
CA ARG A 42 -11.37 13.72 0.77
C ARG A 42 -12.00 14.03 2.12
N LYS A 43 -11.20 13.88 3.16
CA LYS A 43 -11.55 14.22 4.54
C LYS A 43 -10.83 15.48 4.99
N CYS A 44 -11.45 16.21 5.92
CA CYS A 44 -10.82 17.31 6.65
C CYS A 44 -10.90 17.05 8.15
N THR A 45 -9.98 17.63 8.92
CA THR A 45 -10.02 17.48 10.38
C THR A 45 -11.17 18.30 10.96
N LEU A 46 -11.66 17.92 12.15
CA LEU A 46 -12.79 18.62 12.76
C LEU A 46 -12.52 20.10 13.08
N ASN A 47 -11.23 20.46 13.27
CA ASN A 47 -10.78 21.82 13.58
C ASN A 47 -10.41 22.64 12.33
N ASP A 48 -10.59 22.09 11.13
CA ASP A 48 -10.15 22.68 9.86
C ASP A 48 -11.16 23.70 9.32
N GLU A 49 -11.48 24.72 10.12
CA GLU A 49 -12.37 25.83 9.75
C GLU A 49 -11.66 26.88 8.88
N SER A 50 -10.32 26.85 8.80
CA SER A 50 -9.50 27.97 8.29
C SER A 50 -8.65 27.67 7.05
N THR A 51 -8.59 26.43 6.55
CA THR A 51 -8.00 26.20 5.23
C THR A 51 -8.98 26.64 4.14
N PRO A 52 -8.62 27.62 3.28
CA PRO A 52 -9.44 27.90 2.11
C PRO A 52 -9.56 26.62 1.29
N PRO A 53 -10.72 26.38 0.64
CA PRO A 53 -10.85 25.23 -0.25
C PRO A 53 -9.69 25.27 -1.25
N LEU A 54 -8.84 24.23 -1.21
CA LEU A 54 -7.88 23.97 -2.29
C LEU A 54 -8.67 24.14 -3.58
N GLY A 55 -8.13 24.96 -4.50
CA GLY A 55 -8.86 25.46 -5.67
C GLY A 55 -9.42 24.36 -6.58
N PRO A 56 -9.87 24.69 -7.80
CA PRO A 56 -10.46 23.72 -8.73
C PRO A 56 -9.53 22.58 -9.18
N GLU A 57 -8.32 22.50 -8.62
CA GLU A 57 -7.28 21.53 -8.94
C GLU A 57 -7.73 20.09 -8.65
N ILE A 58 -7.28 19.21 -9.55
CA ILE A 58 -7.45 17.77 -9.47
C ILE A 58 -6.81 17.29 -8.15
N ASP A 59 -7.43 16.28 -7.52
CA ASP A 59 -6.88 15.65 -6.34
C ASP A 59 -5.37 15.36 -6.53
N PRO A 60 -4.46 15.90 -5.67
CA PRO A 60 -3.02 15.75 -5.86
C PRO A 60 -2.54 14.30 -6.00
N ALA A 61 -3.25 13.33 -5.41
CA ALA A 61 -2.95 11.92 -5.56
C ALA A 61 -3.26 11.39 -6.97
N VAL A 62 -4.31 11.90 -7.62
CA VAL A 62 -4.65 11.56 -9.01
C VAL A 62 -3.58 12.10 -9.96
N ASP A 63 -3.18 13.35 -9.75
CA ASP A 63 -2.15 14.01 -10.54
C ASP A 63 -0.78 13.33 -10.38
N PHE A 64 -0.43 12.97 -9.16
CA PHE A 64 0.75 12.19 -8.87
C PHE A 64 0.70 10.79 -9.50
N GLN A 65 -0.43 10.07 -9.42
CA GLN A 65 -0.55 8.77 -10.07
C GLN A 65 -0.32 8.87 -11.59
N LYS A 66 -1.02 9.79 -12.26
CA LYS A 66 -0.97 9.97 -13.72
C LYS A 66 0.40 10.42 -14.22
N LYS A 67 1.01 11.40 -13.55
CA LYS A 67 2.27 12.01 -14.02
C LYS A 67 3.52 11.27 -13.53
N CYS A 68 3.41 10.47 -12.46
CA CYS A 68 4.55 9.81 -11.81
C CYS A 68 4.42 8.29 -11.79
N ILE A 69 3.40 7.75 -11.12
CA ILE A 69 3.29 6.30 -10.88
C ILE A 69 3.05 5.49 -12.15
N GLU A 70 2.22 5.98 -13.07
CA GLU A 70 1.93 5.30 -14.36
C GLU A 70 3.17 5.17 -15.26
N ARG A 71 4.24 5.93 -14.99
CA ARG A 71 5.55 5.79 -15.67
C ARG A 71 6.41 4.66 -15.09
N LEU A 72 6.08 4.18 -13.89
CA LEU A 72 6.86 3.20 -13.12
C LEU A 72 6.17 1.83 -13.02
N ILE A 73 4.83 1.84 -12.93
CA ILE A 73 3.97 0.66 -12.88
C ILE A 73 3.04 0.71 -14.09
N PRO A 74 2.93 -0.37 -14.89
CA PRO A 74 2.00 -0.41 -16.01
C PRO A 74 0.56 -0.15 -15.56
N ALA A 75 -0.18 0.66 -16.31
CA ALA A 75 -1.55 1.06 -15.99
C ALA A 75 -2.50 -0.13 -15.77
N ALA A 76 -2.23 -1.29 -16.37
CA ALA A 76 -2.99 -2.52 -16.15
C ALA A 76 -2.98 -3.03 -14.69
N TYR A 77 -2.00 -2.62 -13.88
CA TYR A 77 -1.88 -2.96 -12.46
C TYR A 77 -2.24 -1.79 -11.55
N LEU A 78 -2.86 -0.73 -12.07
CA LEU A 78 -3.26 0.45 -11.28
C LEU A 78 -4.78 0.63 -11.37
N PRO A 79 -5.43 1.07 -10.28
CA PRO A 79 -6.82 1.49 -10.38
C PRO A 79 -6.91 2.70 -11.30
N ARG A 80 -7.93 2.72 -12.19
CA ARG A 80 -8.25 3.96 -12.92
C ARG A 80 -8.68 5.01 -11.90
N LEU A 81 -8.24 6.25 -12.09
CA LEU A 81 -8.64 7.40 -11.27
C LEU A 81 -9.16 8.52 -12.17
N GLU A 82 -10.45 8.81 -12.06
CA GLU A 82 -11.16 9.78 -12.88
C GLU A 82 -11.79 10.85 -12.00
N PRO A 83 -11.35 12.12 -12.12
CA PRO A 83 -12.04 13.23 -11.48
C PRO A 83 -13.48 13.34 -11.98
N VAL A 84 -14.43 13.41 -11.05
CA VAL A 84 -15.86 13.57 -11.35
C VAL A 84 -16.39 14.81 -10.65
N ALA A 85 -17.24 15.57 -11.35
CA ALA A 85 -17.96 16.68 -10.71
C ALA A 85 -19.07 16.11 -9.82
N VAL A 86 -19.26 16.70 -8.63
CA VAL A 86 -20.42 16.35 -7.81
C VAL A 86 -21.70 16.89 -8.47
N GLY A 87 -21.63 18.10 -9.01
CA GLY A 87 -22.73 18.78 -9.71
C GLY A 87 -23.23 20.03 -8.97
N PRO A 88 -24.35 20.62 -9.41
CA PRO A 88 -25.03 21.67 -8.67
C PRO A 88 -25.42 21.18 -7.27
N ASN A 89 -25.35 22.05 -6.25
CA ASN A 89 -25.63 21.70 -4.85
C ASN A 89 -24.72 20.59 -4.29
N ALA A 90 -23.43 20.61 -4.66
CA ALA A 90 -22.43 19.64 -4.24
C ALA A 90 -22.35 19.49 -2.71
N ASP A 91 -22.45 20.60 -1.99
CA ASP A 91 -22.49 20.66 -0.53
C ASP A 91 -23.65 19.85 0.05
N ALA A 92 -24.87 20.02 -0.50
CA ALA A 92 -26.06 19.30 -0.06
C ALA A 92 -25.95 17.79 -0.36
N TRP A 93 -25.49 17.43 -1.56
CA TRP A 93 -25.31 16.02 -1.95
C TRP A 93 -24.27 15.32 -1.06
N LEU A 94 -23.12 15.96 -0.84
CA LEU A 94 -22.06 15.43 0.02
C LEU A 94 -22.48 15.38 1.49
N ALA A 95 -23.22 16.38 1.98
CA ALA A 95 -23.76 16.37 3.34
C ALA A 95 -24.75 15.21 3.56
N ALA A 96 -25.61 14.94 2.58
CA ALA A 96 -26.55 13.81 2.63
C ALA A 96 -25.80 12.47 2.67
N LEU A 97 -24.79 12.28 1.82
CA LEU A 97 -23.95 11.07 1.84
C LEU A 97 -23.19 10.93 3.17
N ALA A 98 -22.62 12.03 3.68
CA ALA A 98 -21.92 12.05 4.95
C ALA A 98 -22.83 11.63 6.10
N ALA A 99 -24.03 12.20 6.20
CA ALA A 99 -25.01 11.85 7.23
C ALA A 99 -25.43 10.38 7.16
N GLN A 100 -25.65 9.84 5.96
CA GLN A 100 -25.97 8.43 5.75
C GLN A 100 -24.84 7.49 6.20
N CYS A 101 -23.59 7.88 5.96
CA CYS A 101 -22.44 7.02 6.24
C CYS A 101 -21.95 7.11 7.70
N GLU A 102 -22.20 8.23 8.39
CA GLU A 102 -21.59 8.54 9.67
C GLU A 102 -21.76 7.42 10.72
N PRO A 103 -22.94 6.77 10.88
CA PRO A 103 -23.08 5.66 11.84
C PRO A 103 -22.21 4.44 11.55
N ARG A 104 -21.79 4.24 10.29
CA ARG A 104 -20.97 3.10 9.84
C ARG A 104 -19.46 3.33 9.99
N ARG A 105 -19.05 4.58 10.22
CA ARG A 105 -17.64 4.93 10.35
C ARG A 105 -17.06 4.48 11.70
N PRO A 106 -15.81 3.98 11.75
CA PRO A 106 -15.15 3.64 13.01
C PRO A 106 -15.17 4.81 13.99
N TYR A 107 -15.42 4.52 15.27
CA TYR A 107 -15.55 5.55 16.32
C TYR A 107 -14.36 6.51 16.36
N GLU A 108 -13.14 6.00 16.36
CA GLU A 108 -11.91 6.81 16.39
C GLU A 108 -11.77 7.76 15.20
N ARG A 109 -12.30 7.38 14.03
CA ARG A 109 -12.27 8.23 12.82
C ARG A 109 -13.26 9.38 12.93
N ARG A 110 -14.46 9.10 13.44
CA ARG A 110 -15.49 10.13 13.69
C ARG A 110 -15.02 11.21 14.65
N GLN A 111 -14.16 10.84 15.61
CA GLN A 111 -13.56 11.80 16.55
C GLN A 111 -12.45 12.67 15.93
N LYS A 112 -11.92 12.32 14.76
CA LYS A 112 -10.74 12.96 14.18
C LYS A 112 -11.06 13.79 12.93
N ASP A 113 -11.94 13.28 12.07
CA ASP A 113 -12.13 13.82 10.73
C ASP A 113 -13.56 13.59 10.18
N ARG A 114 -13.91 14.39 9.17
CA ARG A 114 -15.20 14.36 8.46
C ARG A 114 -14.99 14.45 6.95
N ILE A 115 -16.02 14.13 6.17
CA ILE A 115 -16.01 14.36 4.71
C ILE A 115 -15.89 15.87 4.45
N ASP A 116 -14.99 16.27 3.57
CA ASP A 116 -14.82 17.67 3.17
C ASP A 116 -15.89 18.07 2.14
N VAL A 117 -17.06 18.46 2.64
CA VAL A 117 -18.23 18.83 1.82
C VAL A 117 -18.03 20.09 0.96
N ARG A 118 -16.93 20.83 1.19
CA ARG A 118 -16.59 22.05 0.44
C ARG A 118 -15.97 21.75 -0.93
N ARG A 119 -15.62 20.50 -1.21
CA ARG A 119 -14.95 20.10 -2.46
C ARG A 119 -15.97 19.71 -3.53
N PRO A 120 -16.07 20.47 -4.64
CA PRO A 120 -17.06 20.21 -5.69
C PRO A 120 -16.69 19.05 -6.63
N ARG A 121 -15.54 18.40 -6.38
CA ARG A 121 -15.01 17.30 -7.17
C ARG A 121 -14.68 16.12 -6.28
N ALA A 122 -14.97 14.94 -6.80
CA ALA A 122 -14.60 13.66 -6.23
C ALA A 122 -13.74 12.87 -7.23
N VAL A 123 -13.34 11.66 -6.84
CA VAL A 123 -12.61 10.75 -7.73
C VAL A 123 -13.39 9.45 -7.85
N LEU A 124 -13.79 9.08 -9.06
CA LEU A 124 -14.19 7.71 -9.36
C LEU A 124 -12.93 6.87 -9.51
N ALA A 125 -12.92 5.72 -8.86
CA ALA A 125 -11.85 4.75 -8.97
C ALA A 125 -12.40 3.37 -9.31
N THR A 126 -11.59 2.50 -9.94
CA THR A 126 -11.97 1.10 -10.16
C THR A 126 -12.31 0.42 -8.83
N ASP A 127 -13.45 -0.28 -8.76
CA ASP A 127 -13.80 -1.11 -7.61
C ASP A 127 -12.99 -2.41 -7.64
N LEU A 128 -11.94 -2.45 -6.83
CA LEU A 128 -11.02 -3.59 -6.74
C LEU A 128 -11.52 -4.71 -5.83
N VAL A 129 -12.53 -4.46 -4.99
CA VAL A 129 -13.17 -5.52 -4.19
C VAL A 129 -14.41 -6.08 -4.87
N GLY A 130 -15.04 -5.26 -5.73
CA GLY A 130 -16.13 -5.64 -6.63
C GLY A 130 -17.40 -6.05 -5.90
N SER A 131 -18.34 -6.62 -6.65
CA SER A 131 -19.56 -7.27 -6.13
C SER A 131 -19.57 -8.78 -6.37
N GLN A 132 -18.58 -9.30 -7.10
CA GLN A 132 -18.50 -10.69 -7.53
C GLN A 132 -17.11 -11.27 -7.25
N GLY A 133 -17.07 -12.53 -6.84
CA GLY A 133 -15.83 -13.27 -6.55
C GLY A 133 -15.18 -12.91 -5.21
N ILE A 134 -13.89 -13.20 -5.12
CA ILE A 134 -13.04 -12.90 -3.96
C ILE A 134 -12.00 -11.87 -4.37
N ALA A 135 -11.79 -10.88 -3.50
CA ALA A 135 -10.64 -9.99 -3.57
C ALA A 135 -9.80 -10.13 -2.31
N VAL A 136 -8.48 -10.14 -2.44
CA VAL A 136 -7.55 -10.26 -1.32
C VAL A 136 -6.56 -9.11 -1.37
N GLU A 137 -6.56 -8.28 -0.34
CA GLU A 137 -5.53 -7.24 -0.13
C GLU A 137 -4.37 -7.85 0.64
N ILE A 138 -3.18 -7.83 0.05
CA ILE A 138 -1.92 -8.27 0.65
C ILE A 138 -1.02 -7.05 0.83
N LYS A 139 -0.45 -6.87 2.03
CA LYS A 139 0.67 -5.93 2.24
C LYS A 139 1.98 -6.70 2.16
N PRO A 140 2.64 -6.74 0.98
CA PRO A 140 3.75 -7.66 0.75
C PRO A 140 5.01 -7.25 1.52
N LYS A 141 5.14 -5.97 1.89
CA LYS A 141 6.33 -5.38 2.54
C LYS A 141 7.56 -5.44 1.61
N TRP A 142 8.75 -5.50 2.21
CA TRP A 142 10.04 -5.33 1.52
C TRP A 142 10.49 -6.63 0.86
N GLY A 143 10.58 -6.63 -0.47
CA GLY A 143 10.93 -7.78 -1.29
C GLY A 143 12.41 -7.94 -1.61
N PHE A 144 13.31 -7.40 -0.78
CA PHE A 144 14.76 -7.48 -0.97
C PHE A 144 15.53 -7.41 0.36
N LEU A 145 16.79 -7.87 0.33
CA LEU A 145 17.80 -7.55 1.36
C LEU A 145 18.67 -6.39 0.89
N PRO A 146 19.04 -5.43 1.77
CA PRO A 146 19.85 -4.27 1.40
C PRO A 146 21.22 -4.64 0.80
N SER A 147 21.80 -3.69 0.09
CA SER A 147 23.19 -3.78 -0.39
C SER A 147 24.16 -3.70 0.79
N PRO A 148 25.20 -4.54 0.86
CA PRO A 148 26.19 -4.47 1.94
C PRO A 148 27.07 -3.22 1.88
N THR A 149 27.15 -2.55 0.72
CA THR A 149 28.11 -1.47 0.42
C THR A 149 28.03 -0.29 1.38
N HIS A 150 26.82 0.07 1.81
CA HIS A 150 26.56 1.28 2.59
C HIS A 150 26.12 0.99 4.03
N LEU A 151 26.24 -0.28 4.45
CA LEU A 151 25.94 -0.71 5.81
C LEU A 151 27.20 -0.63 6.67
N SER A 152 27.03 -0.21 7.92
CA SER A 152 28.09 -0.27 8.91
C SER A 152 28.51 -1.71 9.20
N ASP A 153 29.75 -1.93 9.64
CA ASP A 153 30.25 -3.28 9.96
C ASP A 153 29.44 -3.95 11.08
N LEU A 154 28.81 -3.15 11.96
CA LEU A 154 27.98 -3.63 13.05
C LEU A 154 26.63 -4.20 12.57
N THR A 155 25.98 -3.54 11.60
CA THR A 155 24.64 -3.91 11.14
C THR A 155 24.65 -4.79 9.90
N ARG A 156 25.74 -4.75 9.11
CA ARG A 156 25.87 -5.51 7.86
C ARG A 156 25.54 -7.01 8.04
N PRO A 157 26.12 -7.75 9.01
CA PRO A 157 25.89 -9.21 9.11
C PRO A 157 24.43 -9.58 9.36
N VAL A 158 23.67 -8.73 10.05
CA VAL A 158 22.26 -9.00 10.38
C VAL A 158 21.32 -8.52 9.26
N LYS A 159 21.52 -7.31 8.74
CA LYS A 159 20.67 -6.72 7.69
C LYS A 159 20.81 -7.43 6.35
N THR A 160 21.97 -8.02 6.04
CA THR A 160 22.16 -8.81 4.81
C THR A 160 21.73 -10.26 4.93
N ARG A 161 21.28 -10.71 6.12
CA ARG A 161 20.84 -12.08 6.38
C ARG A 161 19.34 -12.19 6.67
N THR A 162 18.78 -11.21 7.38
CA THR A 162 17.37 -11.21 7.81
C THR A 162 16.65 -10.03 7.19
N CYS A 163 15.48 -10.26 6.59
CA CYS A 163 14.73 -9.17 5.97
C CYS A 163 14.13 -8.20 7.00
N ARG A 164 13.88 -6.96 6.57
CA ARG A 164 13.37 -5.87 7.42
C ARG A 164 12.08 -6.23 8.15
N PHE A 165 11.18 -6.98 7.49
CA PHE A 165 9.93 -7.42 8.10
C PHE A 165 10.17 -8.41 9.23
N CYS A 166 10.93 -9.48 9.00
CA CYS A 166 11.20 -10.50 10.02
C CYS A 166 11.88 -9.91 11.27
N MET A 167 12.81 -8.96 11.08
CA MET A 167 13.41 -8.25 12.22
C MET A 167 12.39 -7.38 12.96
N HIS A 168 11.53 -6.65 12.23
CA HIS A 168 10.52 -5.79 12.83
C HIS A 168 9.41 -6.57 13.54
N SER A 169 8.97 -7.70 12.97
CA SER A 169 7.99 -8.59 13.61
C SER A 169 8.51 -9.12 14.94
N HIS A 170 9.81 -9.38 15.06
CA HIS A 170 10.39 -9.75 16.35
C HIS A 170 10.27 -8.63 17.40
N LEU A 171 10.65 -7.39 17.04
CA LEU A 171 10.49 -6.24 17.95
C LEU A 171 9.02 -6.04 18.35
N LYS A 172 8.11 -6.14 17.38
CA LYS A 172 6.66 -6.01 17.60
C LYS A 172 6.12 -7.10 18.54
N ALA A 173 6.52 -8.35 18.33
CA ALA A 173 6.13 -9.44 19.21
C ALA A 173 6.64 -9.23 20.65
N GLN A 174 7.85 -8.71 20.83
CA GLN A 174 8.37 -8.32 22.16
C GLN A 174 7.55 -7.20 22.83
N GLN A 175 6.93 -6.33 22.02
CA GLN A 175 6.04 -5.25 22.48
C GLN A 175 4.60 -5.70 22.70
N GLY A 176 4.26 -6.97 22.43
CA GLY A 176 2.91 -7.51 22.58
C GLY A 176 1.99 -7.29 21.37
N ASP A 177 2.52 -6.81 20.24
CA ASP A 177 1.76 -6.69 19.00
C ASP A 177 1.46 -8.07 18.40
N SER A 178 0.25 -8.24 17.86
CA SER A 178 -0.10 -9.40 17.03
C SER A 178 0.57 -9.29 15.65
N VAL A 179 1.54 -10.16 15.36
CA VAL A 179 2.29 -10.19 14.10
C VAL A 179 2.62 -11.61 13.67
N SER A 180 2.75 -11.82 12.36
CA SER A 180 3.26 -13.09 11.82
C SER A 180 4.78 -13.16 11.94
N LEU A 181 5.28 -14.18 12.65
CA LEU A 181 6.71 -14.51 12.72
C LEU A 181 7.16 -15.45 11.58
N ASP A 182 6.21 -16.21 11.01
CA ASP A 182 6.47 -17.16 9.95
C ASP A 182 6.49 -16.51 8.56
N TYR A 183 5.63 -15.50 8.33
CA TYR A 183 5.59 -14.77 7.06
C TYR A 183 6.93 -14.12 6.76
N CYS A 184 7.45 -14.40 5.57
CA CYS A 184 8.65 -13.77 5.03
C CYS A 184 8.31 -13.14 3.68
N PRO A 185 8.42 -11.82 3.53
CA PRO A 185 8.24 -11.17 2.23
C PRO A 185 9.09 -11.78 1.13
N LEU A 186 10.34 -12.15 1.41
CA LEU A 186 11.22 -12.70 0.38
C LEU A 186 10.73 -14.04 -0.18
N ASP A 187 9.93 -14.80 0.59
CA ASP A 187 9.27 -16.01 0.10
C ASP A 187 8.12 -15.64 -0.86
N LEU A 188 7.33 -14.60 -0.55
CA LEU A 188 6.28 -14.08 -1.44
C LEU A 188 6.84 -13.50 -2.75
N TYR A 189 7.97 -12.80 -2.70
CA TYR A 189 8.62 -12.21 -3.88
C TYR A 189 9.53 -13.19 -4.65
N SER A 190 9.63 -14.45 -4.21
CA SER A 190 10.63 -15.39 -4.74
C SER A 190 10.40 -15.83 -6.18
N GLY A 191 9.13 -15.85 -6.62
CA GLY A 191 8.73 -16.49 -7.88
C GLY A 191 8.78 -18.02 -7.84
N ASP A 192 9.18 -18.63 -6.72
CA ASP A 192 9.18 -20.07 -6.50
C ASP A 192 7.84 -20.50 -5.89
N GLU A 193 7.13 -21.44 -6.54
CA GLU A 193 5.77 -21.82 -6.13
C GLU A 193 5.70 -22.28 -4.67
N SER A 194 6.68 -23.08 -4.23
CA SER A 194 6.69 -23.64 -2.88
C SER A 194 6.86 -22.55 -1.82
N ARG A 195 7.71 -21.56 -2.09
CA ARG A 195 7.96 -20.44 -1.20
C ARG A 195 6.80 -19.44 -1.20
N VAL A 196 6.23 -19.15 -2.37
CA VAL A 196 5.04 -18.29 -2.46
C VAL A 196 3.87 -18.93 -1.71
N MET A 197 3.63 -20.23 -1.90
CA MET A 197 2.60 -20.97 -1.16
C MET A 197 2.85 -20.94 0.36
N LYS A 198 4.10 -21.14 0.79
CA LYS A 198 4.48 -21.00 2.20
C LYS A 198 4.16 -19.59 2.75
N ALA A 199 4.45 -18.55 1.99
CA ALA A 199 4.15 -17.18 2.39
C ALA A 199 2.64 -16.92 2.49
N LEU A 200 1.86 -17.42 1.54
CA LEU A 200 0.39 -17.34 1.55
C LEU A 200 -0.21 -18.07 2.76
N ASN A 201 0.27 -19.27 3.06
CA ASN A 201 -0.16 -20.03 4.24
C ASN A 201 0.14 -19.27 5.53
N ALA A 202 1.35 -18.69 5.66
CA ALA A 202 1.72 -17.91 6.83
C ALA A 202 0.90 -16.61 6.99
N LEU A 203 0.49 -15.98 5.88
CA LEU A 203 -0.42 -14.83 5.90
C LEU A 203 -1.81 -15.23 6.38
N TRP A 204 -2.33 -16.35 5.88
CA TRP A 204 -3.62 -16.90 6.31
C TRP A 204 -3.62 -17.26 7.78
N ASP A 205 -2.62 -18.01 8.24
CA ASP A 205 -2.54 -18.47 9.63
C ASP A 205 -2.50 -17.28 10.59
N ALA A 206 -1.68 -16.28 10.29
CA ALA A 206 -1.66 -15.04 11.07
C ALA A 206 -2.98 -14.27 11.04
N TRP A 207 -3.69 -14.25 9.90
CA TRP A 207 -5.02 -13.64 9.79
C TRP A 207 -6.05 -14.36 10.66
N LYS A 208 -6.02 -15.69 10.67
CA LYS A 208 -6.93 -16.52 11.46
C LYS A 208 -6.64 -16.45 12.96
N GLU A 209 -5.37 -16.57 13.35
CA GLU A 209 -4.93 -16.56 14.76
C GLU A 209 -5.15 -15.21 15.44
N SER A 210 -5.10 -14.12 14.68
CA SER A 210 -5.32 -12.76 15.19
C SER A 210 -6.77 -12.29 15.09
N ASP A 211 -7.70 -13.17 14.73
CA ASP A 211 -9.10 -12.83 14.46
C ASP A 211 -9.24 -11.63 13.48
N GLY A 212 -8.40 -11.62 12.44
CA GLY A 212 -8.38 -10.58 11.42
C GLY A 212 -7.72 -9.26 11.84
N ALA A 213 -7.08 -9.19 13.02
CA ALA A 213 -6.43 -7.97 13.50
C ALA A 213 -5.11 -7.63 12.77
N VAL A 214 -4.40 -8.63 12.21
CA VAL A 214 -3.19 -8.36 11.41
C VAL A 214 -3.53 -7.61 10.12
N ASN A 215 -2.69 -6.65 9.75
CA ASN A 215 -2.93 -5.78 8.60
C ASN A 215 -2.30 -6.27 7.28
N ASN A 216 -1.67 -7.44 7.29
CA ASN A 216 -0.96 -7.98 6.14
C ASN A 216 -1.88 -8.68 5.12
N LEU A 217 -3.05 -9.13 5.55
CA LEU A 217 -4.03 -9.83 4.74
C LEU A 217 -5.43 -9.29 5.07
N LYS A 218 -6.20 -8.94 4.04
CA LYS A 218 -7.65 -8.74 4.16
C LYS A 218 -8.34 -9.51 3.06
N VAL A 219 -9.46 -10.14 3.39
CA VAL A 219 -10.25 -10.93 2.45
C VAL A 219 -11.61 -10.28 2.28
N PHE A 220 -12.04 -10.18 1.03
CA PHE A 220 -13.34 -9.65 0.65
C PHE A 220 -14.07 -10.69 -0.20
N VAL A 221 -15.31 -11.00 0.17
CA VAL A 221 -16.18 -11.90 -0.59
C VAL A 221 -17.38 -11.10 -1.08
N ARG A 222 -17.59 -11.05 -2.40
CA ARG A 222 -18.66 -10.27 -3.04
C ARG A 222 -18.67 -8.79 -2.58
N GLY A 223 -17.48 -8.22 -2.38
CA GLY A 223 -17.29 -6.83 -1.96
C GLY A 223 -17.37 -6.57 -0.46
N ASN A 224 -17.74 -7.56 0.35
CA ASN A 224 -17.80 -7.42 1.80
C ASN A 224 -16.50 -7.91 2.41
N LYS A 225 -15.87 -7.10 3.27
CA LYS A 225 -14.77 -7.56 4.10
C LYS A 225 -15.30 -8.65 5.03
N ILE A 226 -14.64 -9.80 5.04
CA ILE A 226 -14.98 -10.90 5.96
C ILE A 226 -13.93 -11.01 7.06
N ASP A 227 -14.36 -11.46 8.23
CA ASP A 227 -13.47 -11.84 9.34
C ASP A 227 -13.28 -13.38 9.39
N PRO A 228 -12.30 -13.92 10.14
CA PRO A 228 -12.02 -15.37 10.15
C PRO A 228 -13.21 -16.26 10.52
N ALA A 229 -14.16 -15.76 11.31
CA ALA A 229 -15.41 -16.45 11.61
C ALA A 229 -16.25 -16.75 10.34
N GLU A 230 -16.14 -15.92 9.31
CA GLU A 230 -16.91 -16.00 8.06
C GLU A 230 -16.15 -16.72 6.94
N GLN A 231 -15.01 -17.36 7.23
CA GLN A 231 -14.12 -18.00 6.25
C GLN A 231 -14.82 -19.04 5.34
N HIS A 232 -15.93 -19.64 5.79
CA HIS A 232 -16.69 -20.60 4.99
C HIS A 232 -17.27 -19.98 3.71
N SER A 233 -17.54 -18.68 3.69
CA SER A 233 -18.02 -17.95 2.50
C SER A 233 -17.03 -17.97 1.32
N ILE A 234 -15.76 -18.30 1.57
CA ILE A 234 -14.73 -18.49 0.54
C ILE A 234 -15.02 -19.77 -0.28
N LEU A 235 -15.51 -20.84 0.37
CA LEU A 235 -15.76 -22.12 -0.30
C LEU A 235 -16.85 -22.00 -1.37
N ASP A 236 -17.84 -21.14 -1.16
CA ASP A 236 -18.87 -20.86 -2.16
C ASP A 236 -18.28 -20.30 -3.46
N MET A 237 -17.11 -19.66 -3.39
CA MET A 237 -16.47 -18.97 -4.51
C MET A 237 -15.35 -19.79 -5.14
N VAL A 238 -14.80 -20.78 -4.44
CA VAL A 238 -13.68 -21.60 -4.92
C VAL A 238 -14.17 -23.03 -5.18
N SER A 239 -14.31 -23.37 -6.45
CA SER A 239 -14.82 -24.68 -6.86
C SER A 239 -13.90 -25.83 -6.43
N GLY A 240 -14.48 -26.86 -5.81
CA GLY A 240 -13.79 -28.12 -5.48
C GLY A 240 -12.93 -28.09 -4.21
N ALA A 241 -12.83 -26.94 -3.52
CA ALA A 241 -12.13 -26.86 -2.24
C ALA A 241 -13.05 -27.30 -1.09
N THR A 242 -12.52 -28.10 -0.16
CA THR A 242 -13.19 -28.44 1.11
C THR A 242 -12.64 -27.64 2.29
N ASP A 243 -11.44 -27.09 2.14
CA ASP A 243 -10.76 -26.26 3.12
C ASP A 243 -10.61 -24.81 2.60
N PRO A 244 -11.11 -23.80 3.33
CA PRO A 244 -11.06 -22.40 2.89
C PRO A 244 -9.64 -21.89 2.65
N LYS A 245 -8.66 -22.34 3.46
CA LYS A 245 -7.27 -21.93 3.34
C LYS A 245 -6.70 -22.46 2.03
N GLU A 246 -6.78 -23.77 1.81
CA GLU A 246 -6.30 -24.42 0.59
C GLU A 246 -6.96 -23.83 -0.66
N GLY A 247 -8.28 -23.63 -0.62
CA GLY A 247 -9.02 -23.03 -1.73
C GLY A 247 -8.53 -21.63 -2.05
N LEU A 248 -8.39 -20.75 -1.04
CA LEU A 248 -7.95 -19.38 -1.26
C LEU A 248 -6.49 -19.32 -1.73
N THR A 249 -5.57 -20.00 -1.05
CA THR A 249 -4.15 -19.92 -1.37
C THR A 249 -3.85 -20.51 -2.75
N SER A 250 -4.53 -21.60 -3.13
CA SER A 250 -4.43 -22.20 -4.47
C SER A 250 -4.97 -21.28 -5.56
N ALA A 251 -6.03 -20.52 -5.29
CA ALA A 251 -6.58 -19.55 -6.24
C ALA A 251 -5.67 -18.32 -6.41
N LEU A 252 -4.98 -17.88 -5.34
CA LEU A 252 -4.08 -16.73 -5.37
C LEU A 252 -2.74 -17.02 -6.04
N LEU A 253 -2.18 -18.22 -5.82
CA LEU A 253 -0.87 -18.63 -6.29
C LEU A 253 -0.61 -18.32 -7.77
N PRO A 254 -1.45 -18.77 -8.73
CA PRO A 254 -1.18 -18.56 -10.15
C PRO A 254 -1.18 -17.06 -10.52
N VAL A 255 -2.01 -16.24 -9.88
CA VAL A 255 -2.04 -14.79 -10.16
C VAL A 255 -0.75 -14.12 -9.71
N LEU A 256 -0.26 -14.46 -8.51
CA LEU A 256 0.95 -13.88 -7.95
C LEU A 256 2.23 -14.29 -8.69
N ILE A 257 2.24 -15.50 -9.28
CA ILE A 257 3.40 -16.03 -10.02
C ILE A 257 3.40 -15.58 -11.47
N ASN A 258 2.24 -15.62 -12.13
CA ASN A 258 2.16 -15.35 -13.57
C ASN A 258 2.09 -13.85 -13.88
N THR A 259 1.77 -13.00 -12.91
CA THR A 259 1.81 -11.54 -13.09
C THR A 259 3.19 -10.97 -12.68
N PRO A 260 3.73 -9.99 -13.41
CA PRO A 260 4.98 -9.32 -13.07
C PRO A 260 4.84 -8.31 -11.91
N VAL A 261 3.69 -8.22 -11.24
CA VAL A 261 3.38 -7.14 -10.29
C VAL A 261 4.37 -7.13 -9.11
N LEU A 262 4.61 -8.28 -8.47
CA LEU A 262 5.54 -8.40 -7.35
C LEU A 262 6.99 -8.18 -7.80
N ARG A 263 7.36 -8.67 -8.98
CA ARG A 263 8.69 -8.44 -9.57
C ARG A 263 8.93 -6.95 -9.82
N THR A 264 7.93 -6.25 -10.34
CA THR A 264 7.98 -4.80 -10.60
C THR A 264 8.15 -4.02 -9.30
N ILE A 265 7.35 -4.34 -8.27
CA ILE A 265 7.44 -3.72 -6.95
C ILE A 265 8.83 -3.97 -6.33
N SER A 266 9.31 -5.21 -6.29
CA SER A 266 10.63 -5.54 -5.71
C SER A 266 11.77 -4.80 -6.42
N ARG A 267 11.75 -4.74 -7.77
CA ARG A 267 12.73 -3.95 -8.54
C ARG A 267 12.71 -2.49 -8.15
N LEU A 268 11.53 -1.87 -8.07
CA LEU A 268 11.39 -0.47 -7.69
C LEU A 268 11.89 -0.23 -6.27
N GLN A 269 11.44 -1.05 -5.30
CA GLN A 269 11.90 -0.97 -3.91
C GLN A 269 13.44 -1.01 -3.82
N ARG A 270 14.08 -1.97 -4.48
CA ARG A 270 15.54 -2.17 -4.45
C ARG A 270 16.31 -1.05 -5.13
N THR A 271 15.93 -0.70 -6.36
CA THR A 271 16.71 0.26 -7.17
C THR A 271 16.56 1.69 -6.68
N LEU A 272 15.43 2.01 -6.06
CA LEU A 272 15.19 3.32 -5.45
C LEU A 272 15.75 3.41 -4.02
N ASP A 273 16.09 2.28 -3.38
CA ASP A 273 16.79 2.23 -2.09
C ASP A 273 18.16 1.55 -2.23
N ALA A 274 19.02 2.19 -3.01
CA ALA A 274 20.36 1.68 -3.28
C ALA A 274 21.31 1.78 -2.08
N LEU A 275 21.08 2.77 -1.20
CA LEU A 275 21.99 3.12 -0.11
C LEU A 275 21.60 2.52 1.24
N ASP A 276 20.39 1.95 1.37
CA ASP A 276 19.76 1.75 2.67
C ASP A 276 19.60 3.09 3.45
N ILE A 277 18.79 3.10 4.51
CA ILE A 277 18.64 4.29 5.35
C ILE A 277 19.95 4.69 6.04
N GLU A 278 20.83 3.73 6.35
CA GLU A 278 22.15 4.02 6.94
C GLU A 278 23.04 4.82 5.99
N GLY A 279 23.15 4.37 4.74
CA GLY A 279 23.96 5.05 3.73
C GLY A 279 23.40 6.42 3.40
N LEU A 280 22.08 6.52 3.26
CA LEU A 280 21.41 7.80 3.03
C LEU A 280 21.59 8.77 4.21
N ALA A 281 21.50 8.27 5.45
CA ALA A 281 21.70 9.09 6.64
C ALA A 281 23.13 9.62 6.77
N ALA A 282 24.12 8.86 6.29
CA ALA A 282 25.50 9.31 6.21
C ALA A 282 25.68 10.52 5.27
N LEU A 283 24.78 10.73 4.30
CA LEU A 283 24.87 11.85 3.35
C LEU A 283 24.25 13.17 3.86
N TRP A 284 23.19 13.13 4.68
CA TRP A 284 22.44 14.35 5.03
C TRP A 284 22.87 15.08 6.31
N GLY A 285 23.89 14.58 7.03
CA GLY A 285 24.44 15.24 8.21
C GLY A 285 23.36 15.70 9.20
N CYS A 286 23.27 17.01 9.44
CA CYS A 286 22.31 17.61 10.38
C CYS A 286 20.94 17.98 9.76
N ALA A 287 20.78 17.96 8.44
CA ALA A 287 19.60 18.47 7.74
C ALA A 287 19.01 17.42 6.78
N PRO A 288 18.12 16.54 7.26
CA PRO A 288 17.54 15.48 6.44
C PRO A 288 16.64 16.06 5.35
N GLY A 289 16.99 15.79 4.09
CA GLY A 289 16.05 15.72 2.97
C GLY A 289 15.43 17.02 2.44
N GLY A 290 15.53 18.16 3.12
CA GLY A 290 14.96 19.43 2.65
C GLY A 290 13.43 19.46 2.63
N ALA A 291 12.85 20.34 1.81
CA ALA A 291 11.39 20.48 1.69
C ALA A 291 10.75 19.31 0.91
N ASP A 292 9.44 19.12 1.10
CA ASP A 292 8.69 18.14 0.32
C ASP A 292 8.71 18.48 -1.18
N PRO A 293 8.94 17.49 -2.06
CA PRO A 293 9.04 17.70 -3.50
C PRO A 293 7.74 18.17 -4.14
N THR A 294 7.87 19.07 -5.12
CA THR A 294 6.75 19.44 -5.99
C THR A 294 6.46 18.33 -7.00
N LEU A 295 5.28 18.37 -7.61
CA LEU A 295 4.93 17.44 -8.70
C LEU A 295 5.86 17.55 -9.91
N ALA A 296 6.35 18.77 -10.21
CA ALA A 296 7.33 18.99 -11.28
C ALA A 296 8.66 18.31 -10.96
N GLU A 297 9.16 18.50 -9.73
CA GLU A 297 10.40 17.87 -9.26
C GLU A 297 10.32 16.34 -9.28
N TRP A 298 9.18 15.75 -8.91
CA TRP A 298 8.95 14.32 -9.08
C TRP A 298 9.04 13.89 -10.55
N GLY A 299 8.46 14.68 -11.45
CA GLY A 299 8.52 14.44 -12.90
C GLY A 299 9.96 14.40 -13.41
N ASP A 300 10.80 15.33 -12.97
CA ASP A 300 12.22 15.45 -13.34
C ASP A 300 13.05 14.30 -12.75
N PHE A 301 12.83 13.98 -11.48
CA PHE A 301 13.47 12.84 -10.81
C PHE A 301 13.15 11.53 -11.54
N ILE A 302 11.88 11.26 -11.86
CA ILE A 302 11.48 10.02 -12.54
C ILE A 302 12.06 9.97 -13.95
N SER A 303 12.14 11.09 -14.66
CA SER A 303 12.80 11.16 -15.97
C SER A 303 14.27 10.77 -15.87
N THR A 304 14.96 11.29 -14.85
CA THR A 304 16.37 10.95 -14.57
C THR A 304 16.53 9.48 -14.22
N TYR A 305 15.68 8.95 -13.34
CA TYR A 305 15.69 7.54 -12.92
C TYR A 305 15.43 6.58 -14.10
N LEU A 306 14.52 6.93 -15.02
CA LEU A 306 14.17 6.09 -16.18
C LEU A 306 15.15 6.20 -17.35
N ALA A 307 15.96 7.27 -17.45
CA ALA A 307 16.90 7.48 -18.55
C ALA A 307 18.12 6.54 -18.51
N ALA A 308 18.29 5.75 -17.44
CA ALA A 308 19.44 4.88 -17.25
C ALA A 308 19.51 3.72 -18.26
N PRO A 309 20.73 3.44 -18.77
CA PRO A 309 21.40 2.21 -18.32
C PRO A 309 22.48 2.50 -17.27
N ALA A 310 22.65 3.75 -16.83
CA ALA A 310 23.65 4.17 -15.86
C ALA A 310 23.36 3.63 -14.45
N PRO A 311 24.39 3.24 -13.68
CA PRO A 311 24.24 2.90 -12.27
C PRO A 311 23.68 4.10 -11.48
N SER A 312 23.03 3.84 -10.34
CA SER A 312 22.59 4.89 -9.43
C SER A 312 23.71 5.92 -9.19
N PRO A 313 23.39 7.23 -9.08
CA PRO A 313 24.37 8.26 -8.79
C PRO A 313 25.25 7.88 -7.58
N PRO A 314 26.52 8.32 -7.54
CA PRO A 314 27.40 7.99 -6.43
C PRO A 314 26.82 8.44 -5.09
N ALA A 315 27.21 7.75 -4.02
CA ALA A 315 26.84 8.10 -2.65
C ALA A 315 27.64 9.33 -2.18
N ASP A 316 27.27 10.50 -2.71
CA ASP A 316 27.92 11.79 -2.48
C ASP A 316 26.84 12.81 -2.04
N PRO A 317 27.12 13.67 -1.03
CA PRO A 317 26.27 14.82 -0.69
C PRO A 317 25.78 15.66 -1.90
N ALA A 318 26.56 15.77 -2.98
CA ALA A 318 26.15 16.45 -4.21
C ALA A 318 24.90 15.85 -4.87
N HIS A 319 24.62 14.57 -4.64
CA HIS A 319 23.45 13.85 -5.14
C HIS A 319 22.42 13.54 -4.03
N LEU A 320 22.54 14.17 -2.86
CA LEU A 320 21.67 13.90 -1.72
C LEU A 320 20.17 14.00 -2.09
N ARG A 321 19.78 15.04 -2.83
CA ARG A 321 18.37 15.24 -3.21
C ARG A 321 17.83 14.09 -4.05
N TYR A 322 18.62 13.58 -5.00
CA TYR A 322 18.25 12.41 -5.80
C TYR A 322 17.99 11.21 -4.88
N HIS A 323 18.91 10.91 -3.96
CA HIS A 323 18.80 9.75 -3.08
C HIS A 323 17.65 9.88 -2.07
N VAL A 324 17.34 11.11 -1.63
CA VAL A 324 16.16 11.39 -0.80
C VAL A 324 14.86 11.09 -1.56
N LEU A 325 14.72 11.60 -2.79
CA LEU A 325 13.52 11.34 -3.60
C LEU A 325 13.38 9.86 -3.94
N ALA A 326 14.50 9.20 -4.29
CA ALA A 326 14.54 7.77 -4.52
C ALA A 326 14.08 7.00 -3.28
N TYR A 327 14.64 7.28 -2.10
CA TYR A 327 14.29 6.56 -0.89
C TYR A 327 12.82 6.78 -0.46
N ILE A 328 12.31 8.01 -0.58
CA ILE A 328 10.90 8.33 -0.30
C ILE A 328 9.97 7.54 -1.23
N LEU A 329 10.30 7.48 -2.51
CA LEU A 329 9.51 6.72 -3.48
C LEU A 329 9.64 5.20 -3.24
N SER A 330 10.82 4.71 -2.86
CA SER A 330 11.00 3.33 -2.40
C SER A 330 10.12 3.02 -1.19
N ALA A 331 10.04 3.93 -0.21
CA ALA A 331 9.19 3.80 0.97
C ALA A 331 7.70 3.68 0.59
N THR A 332 7.24 4.39 -0.43
CA THR A 332 5.89 4.20 -0.99
C THR A 332 5.68 2.77 -1.49
N PHE A 333 6.61 2.21 -2.27
CA PHE A 333 6.50 0.83 -2.75
C PHE A 333 6.69 -0.23 -1.66
N LYS A 334 7.42 0.08 -0.58
CA LYS A 334 7.60 -0.78 0.59
C LYS A 334 6.34 -0.90 1.46
N ASP A 335 5.50 0.14 1.44
CA ASP A 335 4.26 0.24 2.23
C ASP A 335 2.97 0.08 1.40
N CYS A 336 3.08 -0.13 0.09
CA CYS A 336 1.94 -0.36 -0.79
C CYS A 336 1.20 -1.68 -0.47
N SER A 337 0.00 -1.82 -1.02
CA SER A 337 -0.79 -3.05 -0.95
C SER A 337 -1.07 -3.57 -2.36
N VAL A 338 -1.22 -4.89 -2.51
CA VAL A 338 -1.62 -5.54 -3.76
C VAL A 338 -2.98 -6.18 -3.54
N ILE A 339 -3.97 -5.81 -4.36
CA ILE A 339 -5.26 -6.49 -4.41
C ILE A 339 -5.23 -7.52 -5.53
N VAL A 340 -5.50 -8.77 -5.18
CA VAL A 340 -5.65 -9.88 -6.13
C VAL A 340 -7.11 -10.28 -6.20
N ARG A 341 -7.68 -10.39 -7.41
CA ARG A 341 -9.07 -10.81 -7.62
C ARG A 341 -9.12 -12.19 -8.26
N VAL A 342 -9.95 -13.06 -7.71
CA VAL A 342 -10.21 -14.42 -8.22
C VAL A 342 -11.73 -14.64 -8.37
N PRO A 343 -12.19 -15.31 -9.43
CA PRO A 343 -11.41 -16.03 -10.45
C PRO A 343 -10.86 -15.16 -11.59
N ASP A 344 -11.14 -13.84 -11.61
CA ASP A 344 -10.74 -12.92 -12.70
C ASP A 344 -9.23 -12.94 -13.01
N GLY A 345 -8.39 -13.33 -12.06
CA GLY A 345 -6.96 -13.50 -12.26
C GLY A 345 -6.19 -12.19 -12.39
N THR A 346 -6.71 -11.12 -11.79
CA THR A 346 -6.15 -9.76 -11.90
C THR A 346 -5.45 -9.35 -10.61
N ALA A 347 -4.45 -8.48 -10.75
CA ALA A 347 -3.75 -7.87 -9.63
C ALA A 347 -3.68 -6.34 -9.81
N SER A 348 -3.78 -5.60 -8.73
CA SER A 348 -3.68 -4.14 -8.73
C SER A 348 -2.92 -3.64 -7.51
N VAL A 349 -2.10 -2.62 -7.70
CA VAL A 349 -1.30 -1.98 -6.65
C VAL A 349 -2.00 -0.73 -6.16
N ILE A 350 -2.16 -0.60 -4.85
CA ILE A 350 -2.81 0.53 -4.19
C ILE A 350 -1.93 1.09 -3.06
N ASP A 351 -2.39 2.16 -2.40
CA ASP A 351 -1.67 2.86 -1.33
C ASP A 351 -0.35 3.51 -1.80
N LEU A 352 -0.34 4.04 -3.04
CA LEU A 352 0.84 4.61 -3.72
C LEU A 352 1.04 6.11 -3.48
N ASP A 353 0.43 6.67 -2.44
CA ASP A 353 0.68 8.06 -2.03
C ASP A 353 2.13 8.22 -1.53
N VAL A 354 2.81 9.26 -2.00
CA VAL A 354 4.16 9.61 -1.52
C VAL A 354 4.17 9.98 -0.04
N LYS A 355 5.30 9.69 0.59
CA LYS A 355 5.53 9.99 2.00
C LYS A 355 6.26 11.33 2.14
N ASP A 356 6.06 11.97 3.28
CA ASP A 356 6.71 13.24 3.60
C ASP A 356 8.20 13.02 3.90
N VAL A 357 9.05 13.92 3.39
CA VAL A 357 10.50 13.93 3.60
C VAL A 357 10.82 14.02 5.10
N GLY A 358 10.01 14.74 5.87
CA GLY A 358 10.15 14.86 7.32
C GLY A 358 10.07 13.53 8.10
N ARG A 359 9.69 12.42 7.47
CA ARG A 359 9.67 11.08 8.10
C ARG A 359 11.04 10.40 8.16
N LEU A 360 12.01 10.85 7.38
CA LEU A 360 13.33 10.21 7.26
C LEU A 360 14.04 10.00 8.60
N PRO A 361 14.11 10.99 9.52
CA PRO A 361 14.75 10.80 10.83
C PRO A 361 14.03 9.77 11.69
N ARG A 362 12.70 9.69 11.58
CA ARG A 362 11.92 8.68 12.29
C ARG A 362 12.24 7.28 11.75
N TRP A 363 12.36 7.12 10.44
CA TRP A 363 12.68 5.84 9.82
C TRP A 363 14.10 5.38 10.14
N GLU A 364 15.06 6.29 10.16
CA GLU A 364 16.44 6.01 10.60
C GLU A 364 16.47 5.51 12.06
N ARG A 365 15.80 6.22 12.98
CA ARG A 365 15.70 5.77 14.39
C ARG A 365 15.03 4.41 14.52
N LEU A 366 13.91 4.21 13.82
CA LEU A 366 13.18 2.94 13.85
C LEU A 366 14.02 1.79 13.28
N ASP A 367 14.85 2.06 12.26
CA ASP A 367 15.77 1.05 11.73
C ASP A 367 16.81 0.63 12.78
N ARG A 368 17.43 1.59 13.46
CA ARG A 368 18.37 1.32 14.56
C ARG A 368 17.72 0.51 15.69
N GLU A 369 16.52 0.89 16.12
CA GLU A 369 15.77 0.17 17.18
C GLU A 369 15.54 -1.29 16.80
N ILE A 370 15.16 -1.54 15.55
CA ILE A 370 14.85 -2.89 15.06
C ILE A 370 16.09 -3.75 14.93
N VAL A 371 17.17 -3.18 14.39
CA VAL A 371 18.45 -3.89 14.28
C VAL A 371 19.02 -4.18 15.67
N ALA A 372 18.95 -3.23 16.61
CA ALA A 372 19.42 -3.43 17.97
C ALA A 372 18.64 -4.56 18.68
N ALA A 373 17.31 -4.51 18.62
CA ALA A 373 16.46 -5.55 19.21
C ALA A 373 16.73 -6.94 18.61
N TYR A 374 16.89 -7.02 17.28
CA TYR A 374 17.15 -8.30 16.62
C TYR A 374 18.57 -8.84 16.84
N THR A 375 19.54 -7.95 17.04
CA THR A 375 20.93 -8.35 17.33
C THR A 375 21.06 -8.97 18.73
N ALA A 376 20.15 -8.67 19.66
CA ALA A 376 20.10 -9.33 20.96
C ALA A 376 19.81 -10.85 20.87
N ILE A 377 19.25 -11.33 19.76
CA ILE A 377 19.05 -12.76 19.50
C ILE A 377 20.41 -13.42 19.19
N PRO A 378 20.75 -14.57 19.80
CA PRO A 378 21.93 -15.35 19.44
C PRO A 378 21.97 -15.65 17.94
N GLU A 379 23.13 -15.50 17.29
CA GLU A 379 23.24 -15.57 15.82
C GLU A 379 22.66 -16.86 15.22
N LYS A 380 22.90 -18.01 15.87
CA LYS A 380 22.37 -19.31 15.45
C LYS A 380 20.83 -19.39 15.41
N ASN A 381 20.15 -18.51 16.16
CA ASN A 381 18.69 -18.46 16.24
C ASN A 381 18.09 -17.38 15.32
N ARG A 382 18.93 -16.57 14.66
CA ARG A 382 18.45 -15.54 13.71
C ARG A 382 18.00 -16.19 12.40
N LYS A 383 16.84 -15.77 11.90
CA LYS A 383 16.24 -16.29 10.67
C LYS A 383 17.18 -16.01 9.49
N CYS A 384 17.42 -17.00 8.63
CA CYS A 384 18.11 -16.79 7.36
C CYS A 384 17.05 -16.59 6.27
N CYS A 385 16.88 -15.35 5.80
CA CYS A 385 15.90 -15.04 4.77
C CYS A 385 16.56 -15.15 3.39
N LEU A 386 15.92 -15.87 2.46
CA LEU A 386 16.48 -16.11 1.12
C LEU A 386 15.98 -15.07 0.13
N ASP A 387 16.88 -14.26 -0.42
CA ASP A 387 16.56 -13.30 -1.48
C ASP A 387 16.79 -13.93 -2.85
N GLY A 388 15.70 -14.30 -3.54
CA GLY A 388 15.76 -15.01 -4.84
C GLY A 388 16.36 -14.20 -6.00
N SER A 389 16.68 -12.93 -5.78
CA SER A 389 17.31 -12.06 -6.79
C SER A 389 18.78 -11.75 -6.49
N LYS A 390 19.37 -12.44 -5.50
CA LYS A 390 20.81 -12.43 -5.20
C LYS A 390 21.52 -13.73 -5.65
N SER A 391 20.83 -14.61 -6.37
CA SER A 391 21.39 -15.82 -7.01
C SER A 391 21.83 -15.55 -8.44
#